data_AF-A0A956FXL0-F1
#
_entry.id   AF-A0A956FXL0-F1
#
_cell.length_a   1.000
_cell.length_b   1.000
_cell.length_c   1.000
_cell.angle_alpha   90.00
_cell.angle_beta   90.00
_cell.angle_gamma   90.00
#
_symmetry.space_group_name_H-M   'P 1'
#
loop_
_entity.id
_entity.type
_entity.pdbx_description
1 polymer ?
#
loop_
_entity_poly.entity_id
_entity_poly.type
_entity_poly.pdbx_seq_one_letter_code
_entity_poly.pdbx_strand_id
1 'polypeptide(L)'
;MRRIKIDKVASALRRLDVAHISQEALVSDAVVARPGYAVACRVLEQKSVYGELENPHGRNVKLYEGDVVAGVLGERKALHGHAGIVPSELAVGDPLHMLNLGGVIGLASSSHAAVGAPLRLELLGALLAFPVLGSRAGVPAHLGMAAIPAGEPSPRVPVVFISGTCMNAGKTLAAAEIVRALVDAGLRVGAAKLTGVAASKDTMAMMDCGAAASLTFVDAGLPSTT
;
A
#
# COMPACT_ATOMS: atom_id res chain seq x y z
N MET A 1 -10.47 22.70 -3.48
CA MET A 1 -9.34 21.96 -4.08
C MET A 1 -8.08 22.79 -3.95
N ARG A 2 -6.99 22.19 -3.51
CA ARG A 2 -5.69 22.87 -3.35
C ARG A 2 -4.60 22.03 -4.01
N ARG A 3 -3.58 22.67 -4.58
CA ARG A 3 -2.41 21.99 -5.15
C ARG A 3 -1.35 21.83 -4.06
N ILE A 4 -0.78 20.64 -3.97
CA ILE A 4 0.31 20.32 -3.04
C ILE A 4 1.40 19.56 -3.78
N LYS A 5 2.64 19.73 -3.34
CA LYS A 5 3.76 18.92 -3.78
C LYS A 5 3.80 17.65 -2.93
N ILE A 6 3.92 16.49 -3.59
CA ILE A 6 4.14 15.21 -2.91
C ILE A 6 5.63 14.90 -2.99
N ASP A 7 6.28 14.73 -1.84
CA ASP A 7 7.70 14.38 -1.80
C ASP A 7 7.90 12.88 -2.00
N LYS A 8 6.98 12.05 -1.48
CA LYS A 8 7.09 10.58 -1.51
C LYS A 8 5.74 9.92 -1.74
N VAL A 9 5.70 8.98 -2.68
CA VAL A 9 4.51 8.16 -2.97
C VAL A 9 4.72 6.77 -2.38
N ALA A 10 3.69 6.23 -1.77
CA ALA A 10 3.70 4.89 -1.20
C ALA A 10 3.50 3.79 -2.26
N SER A 11 4.07 2.62 -2.04
CA SER A 11 3.91 1.44 -2.90
C SER A 11 2.48 0.91 -2.97
N ALA A 12 1.67 1.16 -1.93
CA ALA A 12 0.24 0.85 -1.96
C ALA A 12 -0.50 1.59 -3.09
N LEU A 13 0.00 2.76 -3.51
CA LEU A 13 -0.59 3.55 -4.58
C LEU A 13 -0.01 3.24 -5.98
N ARG A 14 0.87 2.24 -6.14
CA ARG A 14 1.61 1.98 -7.39
C ARG A 14 0.74 1.82 -8.65
N ARG A 15 -0.54 1.46 -8.47
CA ARG A 15 -1.52 1.23 -9.55
C ARG A 15 -2.26 2.50 -9.93
N LEU A 16 -2.40 3.44 -8.99
CA LEU A 16 -2.90 4.77 -9.29
C LEU A 16 -1.79 5.52 -10.01
N ASP A 17 -2.16 6.38 -10.97
CA ASP A 17 -1.20 7.07 -11.83
C ASP A 17 -0.19 7.90 -11.02
N VAL A 18 0.96 7.27 -10.74
CA VAL A 18 2.05 7.81 -9.92
C VAL A 18 2.64 9.05 -10.57
N ALA A 19 2.58 9.17 -11.90
CA ALA A 19 3.11 10.32 -12.63
C ALA A 19 2.29 11.59 -12.34
N HIS A 20 0.97 11.47 -12.18
CA HIS A 20 0.11 12.59 -11.76
C HIS A 20 0.24 12.93 -10.28
N ILE A 21 0.52 11.94 -9.42
CA ILE A 21 0.62 12.15 -7.97
C ILE A 21 1.99 12.75 -7.58
N SER A 22 3.06 12.42 -8.29
CA SER A 22 4.44 12.58 -7.79
C SER A 22 5.03 14.00 -7.84
N GLN A 23 4.34 15.03 -8.36
CA GLN A 23 4.89 16.40 -8.36
C GLN A 23 3.88 17.49 -7.98
N GLU A 24 2.64 17.44 -8.47
CA GLU A 24 1.62 18.45 -8.17
C GLU A 24 0.23 17.81 -8.04
N ALA A 25 -0.01 17.13 -6.92
CA ALA A 25 -1.30 16.53 -6.64
C ALA A 25 -2.34 17.59 -6.28
N LEU A 26 -3.58 17.37 -6.71
CA LEU A 26 -4.73 18.13 -6.22
C LEU A 26 -5.36 17.38 -5.05
N VAL A 27 -5.63 18.12 -3.97
CA VAL A 27 -6.31 17.61 -2.78
C VAL A 27 -7.62 18.33 -2.51
N SER A 28 -8.52 17.61 -1.84
CA SER A 28 -9.78 18.12 -1.31
C SER A 28 -9.84 17.97 0.21
N ASP A 29 -10.45 18.95 0.87
CA ASP A 29 -10.70 18.90 2.31
C ASP A 29 -11.83 17.92 2.67
N ALA A 30 -12.67 17.58 1.69
CA ALA A 30 -13.69 16.55 1.82
C ALA A 30 -13.05 15.15 1.71
N VAL A 31 -12.84 14.51 2.85
CA VAL A 31 -12.19 13.20 2.96
C VAL A 31 -13.24 12.11 3.15
N VAL A 32 -13.16 11.06 2.33
CA VAL A 32 -13.96 9.85 2.53
C VAL A 32 -13.19 8.90 3.45
N ALA A 33 -13.60 8.84 4.71
CA ALA A 33 -12.95 8.02 5.74
C ALA A 33 -13.31 6.53 5.58
N ARG A 34 -12.81 5.89 4.51
CA ARG A 34 -13.00 4.47 4.22
C ARG A 34 -11.70 3.83 3.70
N PRO A 35 -11.50 2.52 3.89
CA PRO A 35 -10.36 1.82 3.31
C PRO A 35 -10.27 2.00 1.79
N GLY A 36 -9.06 2.12 1.26
CA GLY A 36 -8.78 2.20 -0.17
C GLY A 36 -8.75 3.62 -0.74
N TYR A 37 -9.23 4.64 -0.01
CA TYR A 37 -9.11 6.04 -0.42
C TYR A 37 -7.69 6.57 -0.20
N ALA A 38 -7.15 7.25 -1.20
CA ALA A 38 -5.82 7.82 -1.18
C ALA A 38 -5.82 9.20 -0.52
N VAL A 39 -4.85 9.45 0.34
CA VAL A 39 -4.71 10.69 1.11
C VAL A 39 -3.29 11.22 1.04
N ALA A 40 -3.16 12.54 1.18
CA ALA A 40 -1.88 13.18 1.41
C ALA A 40 -1.75 13.53 2.88
N CYS A 41 -0.59 13.22 3.46
CA CYS A 41 -0.29 13.56 4.84
C CYS A 41 1.09 14.19 4.97
N ARG A 42 1.27 15.06 5.97
CA ARG A 42 2.58 15.59 6.35
C ARG A 42 3.20 14.72 7.44
N VAL A 43 4.48 14.41 7.31
CA VAL A 43 5.25 13.72 8.35
C VAL A 43 5.54 14.69 9.50
N LEU A 44 5.15 14.32 10.72
CA LEU A 44 5.26 15.19 11.90
C LEU A 44 6.51 14.94 12.75
N GLU A 45 7.22 13.84 12.50
CA GLU A 45 8.42 13.46 13.25
C GLU A 45 9.34 12.60 12.38
N GLN A 46 10.63 12.62 12.68
CA GLN A 46 11.59 11.68 12.08
C GLN A 46 11.93 10.56 13.06
N LYS A 47 12.06 9.33 12.55
CA LYS A 47 12.41 8.14 13.35
C LYS A 47 13.59 7.39 12.77
N SER A 48 14.44 6.84 13.64
CA SER A 48 15.54 5.95 13.26
C SER A 48 15.09 4.52 12.96
N VAL A 49 13.96 4.09 13.54
CA VAL A 49 13.34 2.78 13.34
C VAL A 49 11.91 3.01 12.83
N TYR A 50 11.51 2.26 11.80
CA TYR A 50 10.22 2.45 11.10
C TYR A 50 10.01 3.87 10.53
N GLY A 51 11.09 4.56 10.17
CA GLY A 51 11.09 5.88 9.54
C GLY A 51 11.28 5.83 8.02
N GLU A 52 10.82 4.76 7.36
CA GLU A 52 10.94 4.58 5.92
C GLU A 52 9.58 4.33 5.27
N LEU A 53 9.48 4.63 3.98
CA LEU A 53 8.35 4.31 3.11
C LEU A 53 8.87 3.49 1.93
N GLU A 54 8.18 2.40 1.58
CA GLU A 54 8.41 1.67 0.34
C GLU A 54 7.76 2.46 -0.81
N ASN A 55 8.54 2.87 -1.81
CA ASN A 55 8.04 3.60 -2.97
C ASN A 55 7.41 2.64 -4.01
N PRO A 56 6.75 3.15 -5.07
CA PRO A 56 6.13 2.30 -6.09
C PRO A 56 7.08 1.36 -6.83
N HIS A 57 8.39 1.65 -6.79
CA HIS A 57 9.44 0.82 -7.36
C HIS A 57 10.02 -0.20 -6.36
N GLY A 58 9.44 -0.30 -5.17
CA GLY A 58 9.86 -1.27 -4.14
C GLY A 58 11.08 -0.84 -3.33
N ARG A 59 11.59 0.37 -3.51
CA ARG A 59 12.71 0.88 -2.73
C ARG A 59 12.22 1.55 -1.46
N ASN A 60 12.83 1.22 -0.34
CA ASN A 60 12.66 1.97 0.90
C ASN A 60 13.34 3.34 0.80
N VAL A 61 12.58 4.39 1.08
CA VAL A 61 13.04 5.77 1.17
C VAL A 61 12.82 6.29 2.59
N LYS A 62 13.82 6.96 3.15
CA LYS A 62 13.71 7.56 4.49
C LYS A 62 12.67 8.67 4.49
N LEU A 63 11.92 8.78 5.58
CA LEU A 63 11.00 9.87 5.86
C LEU A 63 11.69 10.88 6.79
N TYR A 64 11.49 12.16 6.48
CA TYR A 64 11.96 13.31 7.22
C TYR A 64 10.76 14.12 7.67
N GLU A 65 10.90 14.81 8.80
CA GLU A 65 9.88 15.74 9.27
C GLU A 65 9.58 16.80 8.20
N GLY A 66 8.31 17.09 7.99
CA GLY A 66 7.83 18.02 6.97
C GLY A 66 7.59 17.41 5.59
N ASP A 67 8.07 16.20 5.31
CA ASP A 67 7.78 15.51 4.04
C ASP A 67 6.26 15.38 3.84
N VAL A 68 5.81 15.59 2.62
CA VAL A 68 4.44 15.26 2.21
C VAL A 68 4.42 13.89 1.54
N VAL A 69 3.68 12.96 2.13
CA VAL A 69 3.54 11.58 1.64
C VAL A 69 2.15 11.35 1.07
N ALA A 70 2.09 10.63 -0.05
CA ALA A 70 0.85 10.06 -0.59
C ALA A 70 0.73 8.60 -0.15
N GLY A 71 -0.32 8.28 0.59
CA GLY A 71 -0.62 6.93 1.08
C GLY A 71 -2.10 6.58 0.93
N VAL A 72 -2.51 5.45 1.51
CA VAL A 72 -3.88 4.96 1.43
C VAL A 72 -4.46 4.75 2.82
N LEU A 73 -5.72 5.15 3.02
CA LEU A 73 -6.46 4.78 4.21
C LEU A 73 -6.68 3.27 4.24
N GLY A 74 -6.39 2.63 5.36
CA GLY A 74 -6.64 1.20 5.50
C GLY A 74 -6.50 0.70 6.91
N GLU A 75 -7.10 -0.45 7.15
CA GLU A 75 -7.01 -1.15 8.42
C GLU A 75 -5.82 -2.11 8.42
N ARG A 76 -5.24 -2.34 9.58
CA ARG A 76 -4.20 -3.35 9.75
C ARG A 76 -4.40 -4.04 11.09
N LYS A 77 -4.76 -5.32 11.07
CA LYS A 77 -4.67 -6.19 12.25
C LYS A 77 -3.32 -6.89 12.22
N ALA A 78 -2.49 -6.65 13.24
CA ALA A 78 -1.12 -7.17 13.26
C ALA A 78 -0.76 -7.73 14.63
N LEU A 79 -0.14 -8.93 14.63
CA LEU A 79 0.54 -9.50 15.80
C LEU A 79 1.94 -8.87 15.98
N HIS A 80 2.54 -8.41 14.88
CA HIS A 80 3.82 -7.72 14.85
C HIS A 80 3.74 -6.46 13.97
N GLY A 81 4.24 -5.33 14.51
CA GLY A 81 4.14 -4.01 13.88
C GLY A 81 3.00 -3.17 14.47
N HIS A 82 2.63 -2.09 13.78
CA HIS A 82 1.51 -1.25 14.22
C HIS A 82 0.19 -1.80 13.71
N ALA A 83 -0.83 -1.80 14.57
CA ALA A 83 -2.21 -2.08 14.21
C ALA A 83 -3.01 -0.78 14.22
N GLY A 84 -4.03 -0.70 13.38
CA GLY A 84 -4.86 0.50 13.30
C GLY A 84 -6.10 0.32 12.45
N ILE A 85 -6.99 1.31 12.57
CA ILE A 85 -8.28 1.36 11.89
C ILE A 85 -8.40 2.63 11.04
N VAL A 86 -9.35 2.63 10.12
CA VAL A 86 -9.83 3.87 9.51
C VAL A 86 -10.92 4.43 10.43
N PRO A 87 -10.78 5.65 10.97
CA PRO A 87 -11.86 6.26 11.76
C PRO A 87 -13.12 6.48 10.93
N SER A 88 -14.26 6.65 11.59
CA SER A 88 -15.54 6.89 10.92
C SER A 88 -15.61 8.23 10.20
N GLU A 89 -14.86 9.21 10.67
CA GLU A 89 -14.80 10.58 10.16
C GLU A 89 -13.35 11.07 10.18
N LEU A 90 -13.01 11.95 9.24
CA LEU A 90 -11.69 12.59 9.12
C LEU A 90 -11.85 14.01 8.60
N ALA A 91 -11.10 14.92 9.20
CA ALA A 91 -10.92 16.29 8.77
C ALA A 91 -9.44 16.61 8.50
N VAL A 92 -9.18 17.58 7.61
CA VAL A 92 -7.82 18.10 7.40
C VAL A 92 -7.27 18.62 8.73
N GLY A 93 -6.01 18.28 9.03
CA GLY A 93 -5.34 18.55 10.30
C GLY A 93 -5.41 17.39 11.29
N ASP A 94 -6.26 16.37 11.06
CA ASP A 94 -6.38 15.25 11.98
C ASP A 94 -5.07 14.44 12.06
N PRO A 95 -4.68 13.99 13.26
CA PRO A 95 -3.52 13.15 13.44
C PRO A 95 -3.81 11.73 12.93
N LEU A 96 -2.93 11.22 12.08
CA LEU A 96 -2.93 9.86 11.57
C LEU A 96 -1.58 9.20 11.79
N HIS A 97 -1.47 7.92 11.46
CA HIS A 97 -0.27 7.14 11.67
C HIS A 97 0.08 6.33 10.42
N MET A 98 1.36 6.24 10.11
CA MET A 98 1.85 5.26 9.15
C MET A 98 1.81 3.87 9.79
N LEU A 99 0.89 3.03 9.33
CA LEU A 99 0.68 1.70 9.88
C LEU A 99 1.71 0.71 9.35
N ASN A 100 2.26 0.90 8.15
CA ASN A 100 3.32 0.06 7.59
C ASN A 100 4.18 0.77 6.54
N LEU A 101 5.27 0.11 6.12
CA LEU A 101 6.20 0.62 5.09
C LEU A 101 5.53 0.85 3.73
N GLY A 102 4.50 0.08 3.36
CA GLY A 102 3.81 0.26 2.08
C GLY A 102 2.86 1.45 2.04
N GLY A 103 2.80 2.26 3.12
CA GLY A 103 2.03 3.50 3.20
C GLY A 103 0.53 3.31 3.40
N VAL A 104 0.13 2.27 4.15
CA VAL A 104 -1.19 2.21 4.76
C VAL A 104 -1.23 3.16 5.95
N ILE A 105 -2.24 4.00 5.98
CA ILE A 105 -2.42 5.10 6.94
C ILE A 105 -3.74 4.89 7.68
N GLY A 106 -3.74 5.11 8.99
CA GLY A 106 -4.94 5.04 9.82
C GLY A 106 -4.66 5.53 11.25
N LEU A 107 -5.63 5.38 12.14
CA LEU A 107 -5.43 5.61 13.57
C LEU A 107 -4.84 4.36 14.21
N ALA A 108 -3.66 4.49 14.81
CA ALA A 108 -3.05 3.38 15.52
C ALA A 108 -3.86 3.04 16.78
N SER A 109 -4.26 1.78 16.92
CA SER A 109 -5.05 1.30 18.06
C SER A 109 -4.20 0.73 19.19
N SER A 110 -2.91 0.48 18.94
CA SER A 110 -1.95 0.00 19.95
C SER A 110 -0.51 0.37 19.60
N SER A 111 0.30 0.65 20.61
CA SER A 111 1.76 0.72 20.51
C SER A 111 2.35 -0.59 21.04
N HIS A 112 3.12 -1.31 20.21
CA HIS A 112 3.90 -2.45 20.68
C HIS A 112 5.27 -1.96 21.16
N ALA A 113 5.61 -2.25 22.42
CA ALA A 113 6.86 -1.80 23.04
C ALA A 113 8.12 -2.18 22.24
N ALA A 114 8.11 -3.31 21.54
CA ALA A 114 9.21 -3.78 20.69
C ALA A 114 9.37 -3.03 19.36
N VAL A 115 8.35 -2.27 18.93
CA VAL A 115 8.27 -1.61 17.62
C VAL A 115 8.29 -0.08 17.76
N GLY A 116 8.06 0.42 18.98
CA GLY A 116 7.93 1.85 19.26
C GLY A 116 6.54 2.40 18.90
N ALA A 117 6.37 3.72 19.06
CA ALA A 117 5.17 4.40 18.59
C ALA A 117 5.17 4.47 17.05
N PRO A 118 4.00 4.37 16.38
CA PRO A 118 3.93 4.57 14.94
C PRO A 118 4.36 5.99 14.54
N LEU A 119 4.84 6.15 13.31
CA LEU A 119 5.16 7.47 12.75
C LEU A 119 3.90 8.32 12.63
N ARG A 120 3.90 9.50 13.26
CA ARG A 120 2.77 10.43 13.26
C ARG A 120 2.72 11.25 11.97
N LEU A 121 1.51 11.44 11.48
CA LEU A 121 1.18 12.15 10.26
C LEU A 121 0.07 13.16 10.55
N GLU A 122 0.02 14.25 9.80
CA GLU A 122 -1.10 15.21 9.77
C GLU A 122 -1.82 15.08 8.42
N LEU A 123 -3.13 14.86 8.42
CA LEU A 123 -3.92 14.75 7.20
C LEU A 123 -3.97 16.10 6.46
N LEU A 124 -3.54 16.14 5.20
CA LEU A 124 -3.60 17.34 4.36
C LEU A 124 -4.80 17.35 3.42
N GLY A 125 -5.43 16.20 3.19
CA GLY A 125 -6.64 16.06 2.38
C GLY A 125 -6.69 14.77 1.57
N ALA A 126 -7.82 14.55 0.90
CA ALA A 126 -8.01 13.45 -0.03
C ALA A 126 -7.33 13.76 -1.36
N LEU A 127 -6.51 12.82 -1.87
CA LEU A 127 -5.93 12.93 -3.21
C LEU A 127 -7.04 12.82 -4.25
N LEU A 128 -6.97 13.64 -5.30
CA LEU A 128 -7.95 13.64 -6.38
C LEU A 128 -7.42 12.93 -7.62
N ALA A 129 -8.27 12.14 -8.24
CA ALA A 129 -8.09 11.55 -9.56
C ALA A 129 -8.99 12.25 -10.59
N PHE A 130 -8.55 12.25 -11.85
CA PHE A 130 -9.25 12.85 -12.98
C PHE A 130 -9.45 11.77 -14.06
N PRO A 131 -10.40 10.83 -13.88
CA PRO A 131 -10.54 9.67 -14.74
C PRO A 131 -11.03 10.01 -16.15
N VAL A 132 -11.64 11.18 -16.33
CA VAL A 132 -12.12 11.68 -17.62
C VAL A 132 -11.17 12.75 -18.13
N LEU A 133 -10.54 12.50 -19.28
CA LEU A 133 -9.64 13.44 -19.93
C LEU A 133 -10.36 14.79 -20.19
N GLY A 134 -9.75 15.89 -19.78
CA GLY A 134 -10.30 17.24 -19.94
C GLY A 134 -11.33 17.66 -18.86
N SER A 135 -11.73 16.75 -17.97
CA SER A 135 -12.57 17.11 -16.82
C SER A 135 -11.76 17.87 -15.78
N ARG A 136 -12.36 18.93 -15.21
CA ARG A 136 -11.85 19.64 -14.02
C ARG A 136 -12.50 19.17 -12.73
N ALA A 137 -13.48 18.27 -12.82
CA ALA A 137 -14.13 17.67 -11.66
C ALA A 137 -13.28 16.49 -11.16
N GLY A 138 -12.40 16.76 -10.21
CA GLY A 138 -11.64 15.72 -9.51
C GLY A 138 -12.53 14.93 -8.57
N VAL A 139 -12.32 13.61 -8.52
CA VAL A 139 -12.98 12.70 -7.59
C VAL A 139 -11.95 12.15 -6.60
N PRO A 140 -12.33 11.83 -5.35
CA PRO A 140 -11.39 11.21 -4.40
C PRO A 140 -10.79 9.93 -5.00
N ALA A 141 -9.46 9.89 -5.09
CA ALA A 141 -8.72 8.76 -5.64
C ALA A 141 -8.90 7.55 -4.75
N HIS A 142 -9.18 6.40 -5.36
CA HIS A 142 -9.47 5.15 -4.65
C HIS A 142 -8.78 4.00 -5.38
N LEU A 143 -8.17 3.06 -4.64
CA LEU A 143 -7.43 1.93 -5.22
C LEU A 143 -8.26 1.12 -6.22
N GLY A 144 -9.57 0.99 -5.98
CA GLY A 144 -10.52 0.32 -6.88
C GLY A 144 -10.60 0.92 -8.30
N MET A 145 -10.17 2.18 -8.50
CA MET A 145 -10.12 2.80 -9.83
C MET A 145 -9.06 2.17 -10.74
N ALA A 146 -8.04 1.53 -10.17
CA ALA A 146 -6.96 0.84 -10.88
C ALA A 146 -6.88 -0.66 -10.52
N ALA A 147 -7.98 -1.22 -10.00
CA ALA A 147 -8.09 -2.64 -9.75
C ALA A 147 -8.13 -3.41 -11.07
N ILE A 148 -7.51 -4.61 -11.09
CA ILE A 148 -7.75 -5.54 -12.20
C ILE A 148 -9.24 -5.91 -12.16
N PRO A 149 -9.99 -5.70 -13.26
CA PRO A 149 -11.38 -6.08 -13.31
C PRO A 149 -11.51 -7.59 -13.17
N ALA A 150 -12.62 -8.04 -12.58
CA ALA A 150 -12.96 -9.45 -12.61
C ALA A 150 -13.10 -9.90 -14.08
N GLY A 151 -12.30 -10.87 -14.49
CA GLY A 151 -12.31 -11.42 -15.84
C GLY A 151 -13.24 -12.62 -15.99
N GLU A 152 -13.36 -13.11 -17.22
CA GLU A 152 -13.95 -14.41 -17.51
C GLU A 152 -13.17 -15.55 -16.84
N PRO A 153 -13.78 -16.75 -16.67
CA PRO A 153 -13.12 -17.89 -16.04
C PRO A 153 -11.80 -18.23 -16.73
N SER A 154 -10.70 -18.13 -15.98
CA SER A 154 -9.37 -18.46 -16.46
C SER A 154 -9.23 -19.95 -16.80
N PRO A 155 -8.32 -20.33 -17.71
CA PRO A 155 -7.97 -21.74 -17.92
C PRO A 155 -7.52 -22.40 -16.62
N ARG A 156 -7.84 -23.69 -16.46
CA ARG A 156 -7.43 -24.46 -15.28
C ARG A 156 -5.91 -24.60 -15.28
N VAL A 157 -5.25 -23.90 -14.36
CA VAL A 157 -3.82 -24.02 -14.08
C VAL A 157 -3.63 -24.78 -12.77
N PRO A 158 -2.56 -25.60 -12.63
CA PRO A 158 -2.19 -26.17 -11.34
C PRO A 158 -1.93 -25.06 -10.31
N VAL A 159 -2.50 -25.18 -9.12
CA VAL A 159 -2.34 -24.19 -8.04
C VAL A 159 -1.57 -24.83 -6.87
N VAL A 160 -0.46 -24.22 -6.50
CA VAL A 160 0.25 -24.51 -5.25
C VAL A 160 -0.14 -23.45 -4.23
N PHE A 161 -0.92 -23.85 -3.22
CA PHE A 161 -1.36 -22.95 -2.16
C PHE A 161 -0.45 -23.07 -0.93
N ILE A 162 0.11 -21.94 -0.50
CA ILE A 162 1.00 -21.87 0.67
C ILE A 162 0.28 -21.14 1.79
N SER A 163 0.01 -21.86 2.87
CA SER A 163 -0.60 -21.32 4.09
C SER A 163 0.34 -21.48 5.28
N GLY A 164 0.07 -20.74 6.36
CA GLY A 164 0.86 -20.83 7.58
C GLY A 164 0.16 -20.12 8.74
N THR A 165 0.50 -20.53 9.95
CA THR A 165 -0.22 -20.18 11.18
C THR A 165 0.15 -18.81 11.75
N CYS A 166 1.30 -18.24 11.38
CA CYS A 166 1.75 -16.94 11.88
C CYS A 166 2.51 -16.11 10.85
N MET A 167 2.76 -14.83 11.17
CA MET A 167 3.69 -13.98 10.43
C MET A 167 5.12 -14.53 10.55
N ASN A 168 5.97 -14.30 9.55
CA ASN A 168 7.36 -14.78 9.53
C ASN A 168 7.57 -16.31 9.62
N ALA A 169 6.52 -17.12 9.39
CA ALA A 169 6.61 -18.58 9.32
C ALA A 169 7.34 -19.16 8.07
N GLY A 170 8.06 -18.32 7.31
CA GLY A 170 8.74 -18.76 6.08
C GLY A 170 7.86 -18.85 4.82
N LYS A 171 6.59 -18.43 4.85
CA LYS A 171 5.66 -18.50 3.69
C LYS A 171 6.22 -17.86 2.41
N THR A 172 6.71 -16.63 2.51
CA THR A 172 7.28 -15.90 1.36
C THR A 172 8.53 -16.59 0.83
N LEU A 173 9.40 -17.08 1.73
CA LEU A 173 10.60 -17.82 1.35
C LEU A 173 10.25 -19.11 0.60
N ALA A 174 9.33 -19.90 1.15
CA ALA A 174 8.85 -21.12 0.50
C ALA A 174 8.23 -20.82 -0.88
N ALA A 175 7.44 -19.75 -1.00
CA ALA A 175 6.87 -19.32 -2.28
C ALA A 175 7.96 -18.96 -3.29
N ALA A 176 8.96 -18.18 -2.89
CA ALA A 176 10.07 -17.78 -3.74
C ALA A 176 10.90 -18.98 -4.21
N GLU A 177 11.25 -19.91 -3.32
CA GLU A 177 12.00 -21.12 -3.68
C GLU A 177 11.21 -22.06 -4.60
N ILE A 178 9.89 -22.21 -4.38
CA ILE A 178 9.02 -22.98 -5.27
C ILE A 178 8.94 -22.34 -6.65
N VAL A 179 8.78 -21.01 -6.72
CA VAL A 179 8.80 -20.28 -7.99
C VAL A 179 10.11 -20.54 -8.73
N ARG A 180 11.25 -20.36 -8.06
CA ARG A 180 12.57 -20.58 -8.64
C ARG A 180 12.72 -21.99 -9.21
N ALA A 181 12.39 -23.02 -8.41
CA ALA A 181 12.50 -24.41 -8.81
C ALA A 181 11.62 -24.76 -10.03
N LEU A 182 10.40 -24.24 -10.09
CA LEU A 182 9.49 -24.47 -11.22
C LEU A 182 9.96 -23.72 -12.48
N VAL A 183 10.48 -22.50 -12.34
CA VAL A 183 11.06 -21.74 -13.45
C VAL A 183 12.32 -22.43 -13.99
N ASP A 184 13.21 -22.91 -13.11
CA ASP A 184 14.40 -23.68 -13.49
C ASP A 184 14.03 -25.00 -14.20
N ALA A 185 12.85 -25.56 -13.91
CA ALA A 185 12.27 -26.71 -14.63
C ALA A 185 11.62 -26.34 -15.98
N GLY A 186 11.71 -25.07 -16.42
CA GLY A 186 11.18 -24.58 -17.70
C GLY A 186 9.69 -24.23 -17.67
N LEU A 187 9.05 -24.15 -16.51
CA LEU A 187 7.64 -23.76 -16.39
C LEU A 187 7.49 -22.24 -16.32
N ARG A 188 6.39 -21.75 -16.89
CA ARG A 188 5.98 -20.35 -16.73
C ARG A 188 5.11 -20.21 -15.48
N VAL A 189 5.64 -19.54 -14.45
CA VAL A 189 4.99 -19.44 -13.14
C VAL A 189 4.38 -18.07 -12.92
N GLY A 190 3.12 -18.03 -12.49
CA GLY A 190 2.49 -16.85 -11.92
C GLY A 190 2.44 -16.96 -10.39
N ALA A 191 2.62 -15.84 -9.70
CA ALA A 191 2.61 -15.77 -8.24
C ALA A 191 1.60 -14.75 -7.73
N ALA A 192 1.08 -14.97 -6.52
CA ALA A 192 0.18 -14.01 -5.89
C ALA A 192 0.25 -14.03 -4.36
N LYS A 193 0.25 -12.84 -3.75
CA LYS A 193 0.02 -12.64 -2.32
C LYS A 193 -1.45 -12.31 -2.07
N LEU A 194 -2.18 -13.26 -1.49
CA LEU A 194 -3.64 -13.12 -1.31
C LEU A 194 -4.03 -12.45 0.00
N THR A 195 -3.14 -12.37 0.99
CA THR A 195 -3.47 -11.84 2.31
C THR A 195 -2.41 -10.91 2.89
N GLY A 196 -2.82 -10.04 3.80
CA GLY A 196 -1.95 -9.21 4.63
C GLY A 196 -2.22 -7.71 4.46
N VAL A 197 -1.15 -6.92 4.48
CA VAL A 197 -1.17 -5.46 4.36
C VAL A 197 -0.25 -5.01 3.22
N ALA A 198 -0.63 -3.95 2.50
CA ALA A 198 0.02 -3.53 1.26
C ALA A 198 1.53 -3.34 1.46
N ALA A 199 2.33 -4.15 0.76
CA ALA A 199 3.79 -4.03 0.67
C ALA A 199 4.25 -4.91 -0.50
N SER A 200 5.25 -4.46 -1.22
CA SER A 200 5.75 -5.11 -2.44
C SER A 200 6.81 -6.19 -2.16
N LYS A 201 7.41 -6.20 -0.96
CA LYS A 201 8.46 -7.17 -0.57
C LYS A 201 8.18 -8.61 -1.03
N ASP A 202 7.00 -9.15 -0.73
CA ASP A 202 6.70 -10.56 -1.04
C ASP A 202 6.55 -10.79 -2.54
N THR A 203 5.86 -9.89 -3.23
CA THR A 203 5.67 -10.00 -4.68
C THR A 203 6.98 -9.85 -5.43
N MET A 204 7.86 -8.93 -4.99
CA MET A 204 9.18 -8.73 -5.57
C MET A 204 10.09 -9.92 -5.34
N ALA A 205 10.10 -10.50 -4.14
CA ALA A 205 10.88 -11.72 -3.88
C ALA A 205 10.51 -12.87 -4.84
N MET A 206 9.22 -13.02 -5.17
CA MET A 206 8.78 -14.01 -6.16
C MET A 206 9.16 -13.62 -7.60
N MET A 207 9.15 -12.32 -7.95
CA MET A 207 9.65 -11.84 -9.25
C MET A 207 11.15 -12.06 -9.41
N ASP A 208 11.94 -11.81 -8.36
CA ASP A 208 13.39 -12.02 -8.33
C ASP A 208 13.77 -13.50 -8.54
N CYS A 209 12.86 -14.41 -8.19
CA CYS A 209 12.95 -15.84 -8.44
C CYS A 209 12.43 -16.28 -9.83
N GLY A 210 12.06 -15.34 -10.70
CA GLY A 210 11.69 -15.62 -12.09
C GLY A 210 10.19 -15.79 -12.35
N ALA A 211 9.30 -15.45 -11.40
CA ALA A 211 7.87 -15.42 -11.69
C ALA A 211 7.58 -14.51 -12.91
N ALA A 212 6.80 -15.01 -13.86
CA ALA A 212 6.42 -14.26 -15.05
C ALA A 212 5.46 -13.10 -14.71
N ALA A 213 4.72 -13.22 -13.61
CA ALA A 213 3.92 -12.16 -13.02
C ALA A 213 3.74 -12.44 -11.52
N SER A 214 3.67 -11.37 -10.73
CA SER A 214 3.46 -11.45 -9.28
C SER A 214 2.46 -10.37 -8.86
N LEU A 215 1.32 -10.79 -8.32
CA LEU A 215 0.22 -9.91 -7.94
C LEU A 215 -0.05 -9.95 -6.43
N THR A 216 -0.82 -8.99 -5.93
CA THR A 216 -1.28 -8.93 -4.54
C THR A 216 -2.69 -8.37 -4.47
N PHE A 217 -3.36 -8.45 -3.32
CA PHE A 217 -4.69 -7.86 -3.10
C PHE A 217 -4.76 -6.34 -3.39
N VAL A 218 -3.63 -5.62 -3.38
CA VAL A 218 -3.57 -4.21 -3.85
C VAL A 218 -3.93 -4.10 -5.33
N ASP A 219 -3.57 -5.10 -6.12
CA ASP A 219 -3.97 -5.21 -7.51
C ASP A 219 -5.49 -5.43 -7.66
N ALA A 220 -6.15 -5.97 -6.63
CA ALA A 220 -7.61 -6.06 -6.55
C ALA A 220 -8.26 -4.81 -5.92
N GLY A 221 -7.50 -3.74 -5.67
CA GLY A 221 -8.02 -2.49 -5.12
C GLY A 221 -8.14 -2.46 -3.59
N LEU A 222 -7.46 -3.35 -2.87
CA LEU A 222 -7.53 -3.45 -1.41
C LEU A 222 -6.23 -2.95 -0.74
N PRO A 223 -6.30 -2.11 0.30
CA PRO A 223 -5.11 -1.70 1.07
C PRO A 223 -4.59 -2.82 2.01
N SER A 224 -5.49 -3.72 2.42
CA SER A 224 -5.24 -4.87 3.29
C SER A 224 -6.39 -5.87 3.19
N THR A 225 -6.22 -7.06 3.79
CA THR A 225 -7.24 -8.13 3.82
C THR A 225 -7.56 -8.61 5.24
N THR A 226 -7.27 -7.79 6.26
CA THR A 226 -7.37 -8.16 7.67
C THR A 226 -8.59 -7.58 8.33
#